data_AF-A0A165PRD0-F1
#
_entry.id   AF-A0A165PRD0-F1
#
_cell.length_a   1.000
_cell.length_b   1.000
_cell.length_c   1.000
_cell.angle_alpha   90.00
_cell.angle_beta   90.00
_cell.angle_gamma   90.00
#
_symmetry.space_group_name_H-M   'P 1'
#
loop_
_entity.id
_entity.type
_entity.pdbx_description
1 polymer ?
#
loop_
_entity_poly.entity_id
_entity_poly.type
_entity_poly.pdbx_seq_one_letter_code
_entity_poly.pdbx_strand_id
1 'polypeptide(L)'
;MKQLDETACKILEILERDGRISISELASRIGLSAPSTTERVRKLEQDGIITGFTVEINPKALGYSLEAIVRIQPSPGNLHVVEQLILNEPRFTSCDKVTGEDCFVTRIYLKDVSELDDLLDPLHEKAMTNTSIVKASPIKNRMVPLR
;
A
#
# COMPACT_ATOMS: atom_id res chain seq x y z
N MET A 1 -21.21 11.56 1.27
CA MET A 1 -19.81 11.79 1.69
C MET A 1 -19.68 13.24 2.14
N LYS A 2 -19.07 13.48 3.30
CA LYS A 2 -18.79 14.83 3.78
C LYS A 2 -17.74 15.43 2.85
N GLN A 3 -18.08 16.50 2.15
CA GLN A 3 -17.15 17.17 1.23
C GLN A 3 -15.98 17.71 2.06
N LEU A 4 -14.74 17.40 1.67
CA LEU A 4 -13.57 17.99 2.31
C LEU A 4 -13.56 19.50 2.01
N ASP A 5 -13.38 20.30 3.05
CA ASP A 5 -13.14 21.73 2.87
C ASP A 5 -11.72 21.98 2.36
N GLU A 6 -11.48 23.19 1.85
CA GLU A 6 -10.17 23.53 1.26
C GLU A 6 -9.02 23.45 2.26
N THR A 7 -9.30 23.67 3.55
CA THR A 7 -8.28 23.58 4.59
C THR A 7 -7.87 22.13 4.81
N ALA A 8 -8.83 21.22 4.86
CA ALA A 8 -8.59 19.79 4.95
C ALA A 8 -7.77 19.28 3.75
N CYS A 9 -8.09 19.71 2.53
CA CYS A 9 -7.30 19.36 1.35
C CYS A 9 -5.85 19.85 1.46
N LYS A 10 -5.62 21.10 1.87
CA LYS A 10 -4.26 21.63 2.09
C LYS A 10 -3.49 20.86 3.15
N ILE A 11 -4.14 20.48 4.24
CA ILE A 11 -3.52 19.67 5.29
C ILE A 11 -3.05 18.33 4.70
N LEU A 12 -3.92 17.63 3.96
CA LEU A 12 -3.58 16.34 3.36
C LEU A 12 -2.44 16.44 2.34
N GLU A 13 -2.46 17.45 1.47
CA GLU A 13 -1.39 17.68 0.49
C GLU A 13 -0.03 17.96 1.14
N ILE A 14 -0.01 18.66 2.27
CA ILE A 14 1.22 18.94 3.01
C ILE A 14 1.71 17.67 3.73
N LEU A 15 0.81 16.95 4.41
CA LEU A 15 1.15 15.74 5.16
C LEU A 15 1.55 14.57 4.26
N GLU A 16 0.98 14.44 3.05
CA GLU A 16 1.40 13.45 2.06
C GLU A 16 2.88 13.62 1.69
N ARG A 17 3.33 14.89 1.55
CA ARG A 17 4.71 15.21 1.18
C ARG A 17 5.68 15.14 2.36
N ASP A 18 5.23 15.57 3.54
CA ASP A 18 6.01 15.56 4.76
C ASP A 18 5.13 15.23 5.97
N GLY A 19 4.99 13.93 6.23
CA GLY A 19 4.25 13.43 7.40
C GLY A 19 4.92 13.75 8.74
N ARG A 20 6.15 14.29 8.75
CA ARG A 20 6.89 14.66 9.97
C ARG A 20 6.86 16.16 10.25
N ILE A 21 6.17 16.94 9.42
CA ILE A 21 6.04 18.39 9.59
C ILE A 21 5.51 18.72 10.99
N SER A 22 6.10 19.74 11.64
CA SER A 22 5.62 20.18 12.94
C SER A 22 4.27 20.87 12.82
N ILE A 23 3.42 20.74 13.85
CA ILE A 23 2.12 21.41 13.89
C ILE A 23 2.26 22.92 13.71
N SER A 24 3.30 23.54 14.27
CA SER A 24 3.53 24.99 14.13
C SER A 24 3.81 25.39 12.68
N GLU A 25 4.62 24.61 11.96
CA GLU A 25 4.92 24.86 10.55
C GLU A 25 3.71 24.59 9.66
N LEU A 26 3.00 23.48 9.90
CA LEU A 26 1.75 23.17 9.20
C LEU A 26 0.73 24.30 9.37
N ALA A 27 0.55 24.78 10.61
CA ALA A 27 -0.35 25.87 10.95
C ALA A 27 -0.01 27.16 10.19
N SER A 28 1.28 27.50 10.10
CA SER A 28 1.77 28.64 9.33
C SER A 28 1.42 28.52 7.83
N ARG A 29 1.58 27.33 7.24
CA ARG A 29 1.29 27.10 5.81
C ARG A 29 -0.19 27.14 5.46
N ILE A 30 -1.07 26.76 6.39
CA ILE A 30 -2.52 26.74 6.16
C ILE A 30 -3.24 27.99 6.69
N GLY A 31 -2.52 28.90 7.36
CA GLY A 31 -3.07 30.15 7.88
C GLY A 31 -3.96 29.98 9.12
N LEU A 32 -3.65 28.99 9.97
CA LEU A 32 -4.39 28.71 11.22
C LEU A 32 -3.48 28.81 12.45
N SER A 33 -4.10 28.84 13.63
CA SER A 33 -3.38 28.68 14.90
C SER A 33 -2.93 27.22 15.08
N ALA A 34 -1.88 26.99 15.88
CA ALA A 34 -1.43 25.64 16.21
C ALA A 34 -2.54 24.78 16.87
N PRO A 35 -3.30 25.26 17.88
CA PRO A 35 -4.41 24.47 18.45
C PRO A 35 -5.50 24.13 17.44
N SER A 36 -5.89 25.09 16.58
CA SER A 36 -6.86 24.85 15.51
C SER A 36 -6.38 23.81 14.51
N THR A 37 -5.08 23.83 14.18
CA THR A 37 -4.45 22.88 13.26
C THR A 37 -4.41 21.48 13.85
N THR A 38 -4.02 21.33 15.12
CA THR A 38 -4.06 20.05 15.84
C THR A 38 -5.45 19.43 15.81
N GLU A 39 -6.48 20.22 16.10
CA GLU A 39 -7.87 19.73 16.10
C GLU A 39 -8.32 19.29 14.70
N ARG A 40 -7.89 20.01 13.65
CA ARG A 40 -8.18 19.64 12.25
C ARG A 40 -7.54 18.31 11.87
N VAL A 41 -6.26 18.11 12.18
CA VAL A 41 -5.55 16.84 11.92
C VAL A 41 -6.22 15.69 12.69
N ARG A 42 -6.45 15.89 13.99
CA ARG A 42 -7.13 14.90 14.83
C ARG A 42 -8.49 14.51 14.28
N LYS A 43 -9.26 15.47 13.78
CA LYS A 43 -10.56 15.21 13.17
C LYS A 43 -10.45 14.42 11.87
N LEU A 44 -9.42 14.66 11.05
CA LEU A 44 -9.17 13.85 9.84
C LEU A 44 -8.80 12.41 10.18
N GLU A 45 -8.05 12.19 11.26
CA GLU A 45 -7.77 10.83 11.78
C GLU A 45 -9.04 10.17 12.32
N GLN A 46 -9.83 10.88 13.13
CA GLN A 46 -11.07 10.36 13.73
C GLN A 46 -12.16 10.07 12.69
N ASP A 47 -12.26 10.90 11.64
CA ASP A 47 -13.18 10.69 10.52
C ASP A 47 -12.67 9.57 9.56
N GLY A 48 -11.50 8.97 9.84
CA GLY A 48 -10.91 7.87 9.04
C GLY A 48 -10.34 8.32 7.69
N ILE A 49 -10.20 9.64 7.49
CA ILE A 49 -9.64 10.21 6.26
C ILE A 49 -8.12 10.03 6.26
N ILE A 50 -7.47 10.26 7.40
CA ILE A 50 -6.09 9.83 7.64
C ILE A 50 -6.16 8.47 8.33
N THR A 51 -5.73 7.43 7.62
CA THR A 51 -5.75 6.04 8.13
C THR A 51 -4.49 5.66 8.89
N GLY A 52 -3.41 6.44 8.74
CA GLY A 52 -2.17 6.28 9.49
C GLY A 52 -1.03 7.09 8.91
N PHE A 53 0.05 7.20 9.69
CA PHE A 53 1.33 7.74 9.25
C PHE A 53 2.31 6.59 9.06
N THR A 54 2.96 6.53 7.91
CA THR A 54 3.87 5.44 7.54
C THR A 54 5.18 5.98 6.98
N VAL A 55 6.13 5.08 6.73
CA VAL A 55 7.41 5.37 6.11
C VAL A 55 7.53 4.59 4.80
N GLU A 56 8.06 5.23 3.76
CA GLU A 56 8.45 4.53 2.54
C GLU A 56 9.87 3.99 2.71
N ILE A 57 10.00 2.67 2.65
CA ILE A 57 11.27 1.96 2.82
C ILE A 57 11.72 1.45 1.46
N ASN A 58 12.98 1.69 1.11
CA ASN A 58 13.58 1.15 -0.11
C ASN A 58 13.90 -0.35 0.07
N PRO A 59 13.19 -1.27 -0.61
CA PRO A 59 13.41 -2.71 -0.43
C PRO A 59 14.82 -3.15 -0.87
N LYS A 60 15.39 -2.48 -1.87
CA LYS A 60 16.76 -2.76 -2.34
C LYS A 60 17.81 -2.49 -1.26
N ALA A 61 17.59 -1.48 -0.41
CA ALA A 61 18.49 -1.18 0.70
C ALA A 61 18.45 -2.26 1.79
N LEU A 62 17.40 -3.08 1.83
CA LEU A 62 17.26 -4.23 2.71
C LEU A 62 17.72 -5.55 2.07
N GLY A 63 18.27 -5.50 0.85
CA GLY A 63 18.76 -6.68 0.12
C GLY A 63 17.73 -7.37 -0.78
N TYR A 64 16.52 -6.81 -0.95
CA TYR A 64 15.54 -7.34 -1.90
C TYR A 64 15.86 -6.80 -3.31
N SER A 65 16.60 -7.59 -4.09
CA SER A 65 17.01 -7.23 -5.46
C SER A 65 15.89 -7.35 -6.48
N LEU A 66 14.90 -8.20 -6.20
CA LEU A 66 13.88 -8.62 -7.14
C LEU A 66 12.49 -8.23 -6.63
N GLU A 67 11.69 -7.68 -7.53
CA GLU A 67 10.30 -7.30 -7.30
C GLU A 67 9.46 -7.94 -8.39
N ALA A 68 8.33 -8.54 -8.03
CA ALA A 68 7.46 -9.19 -8.99
C ALA A 68 5.98 -8.99 -8.64
N ILE A 69 5.15 -9.06 -9.68
CA ILE A 69 3.70 -9.13 -9.55
C ILE A 69 3.30 -10.58 -9.84
N VAL A 70 2.58 -11.20 -8.92
CA VAL A 70 2.02 -12.54 -9.09
C VAL A 70 0.51 -12.43 -9.20
N ARG A 71 -0.05 -12.93 -10.28
CA ARG A 71 -1.49 -13.11 -10.42
C ARG A 71 -1.84 -14.55 -10.09
N ILE A 72 -2.85 -14.75 -9.26
CA ILE A 72 -3.16 -16.05 -8.67
C ILE A 72 -4.63 -16.36 -8.92
N GLN A 73 -4.87 -17.51 -9.54
CA GLN A 73 -6.19 -18.07 -9.80
C GLN A 73 -6.35 -19.36 -8.98
N PRO A 74 -7.03 -19.32 -7.83
CA PRO A 74 -7.32 -20.51 -7.04
C PRO A 74 -8.13 -21.54 -7.83
N SER A 75 -7.79 -22.82 -7.68
CA SER A 75 -8.61 -23.92 -8.15
C SER A 75 -9.94 -23.96 -7.37
N PRO A 76 -11.00 -24.58 -7.93
CA PRO A 76 -12.31 -24.65 -7.27
C PRO A 76 -12.23 -25.16 -5.82
N GLY A 77 -12.82 -24.42 -4.88
CA GLY A 77 -12.82 -24.75 -3.45
C GLY A 77 -11.58 -24.28 -2.67
N ASN A 78 -10.52 -23.80 -3.32
CA ASN A 78 -9.28 -23.40 -2.65
C ASN A 78 -9.15 -21.90 -2.34
N LEU A 79 -10.16 -21.07 -2.68
CA LEU A 79 -10.07 -19.61 -2.55
C LEU A 79 -9.64 -19.15 -1.14
N HIS A 80 -10.28 -19.68 -0.10
CA HIS A 80 -9.93 -19.31 1.28
C HIS A 80 -8.56 -19.83 1.71
N VAL A 81 -8.19 -21.04 1.24
CA VAL A 81 -6.88 -21.63 1.55
C VAL A 81 -5.76 -20.80 0.93
N VAL A 82 -5.91 -20.40 -0.34
CA VAL A 82 -4.96 -19.53 -1.04
C VAL A 82 -4.85 -18.16 -0.35
N GLU A 83 -5.97 -17.56 0.04
CA GLU A 83 -5.98 -16.29 0.77
C GLU A 83 -5.19 -16.39 2.08
N GLN A 84 -5.36 -17.47 2.84
CA GLN A 84 -4.59 -17.71 4.07
C GLN A 84 -3.10 -17.92 3.81
N LEU A 85 -2.73 -18.62 2.73
CA LEU A 85 -1.32 -18.80 2.35
C LEU A 85 -0.65 -17.45 2.04
N ILE A 86 -1.34 -16.58 1.30
CA ILE A 86 -0.84 -15.23 0.99
C ILE A 86 -0.70 -14.39 2.26
N LEU A 87 -1.71 -14.38 3.14
CA LEU A 87 -1.69 -13.59 4.37
C LEU A 87 -0.60 -13.99 5.36
N ASN A 88 -0.22 -15.28 5.38
CA ASN A 88 0.77 -15.80 6.33
C ASN A 88 2.22 -15.72 5.83
N GLU A 89 2.45 -15.24 4.60
CA GLU A 89 3.78 -15.15 4.01
C GLU A 89 4.18 -13.68 3.79
N PRO A 90 5.13 -13.16 4.60
CA PRO A 90 5.47 -11.73 4.63
C PRO A 90 6.11 -11.21 3.33
N ARG A 91 6.61 -12.08 2.45
CA ARG A 91 7.11 -11.67 1.13
C ARG A 91 5.98 -11.18 0.21
N PHE A 92 4.71 -11.55 0.46
CA PHE A 92 3.55 -10.92 -0.19
C PHE A 92 3.22 -9.58 0.48
N THR A 93 3.78 -8.50 -0.07
CA THR A 93 3.74 -7.16 0.55
C THR A 93 2.49 -6.35 0.23
N SER A 94 1.75 -6.70 -0.81
CA SER A 94 0.42 -6.18 -1.10
C SER A 94 -0.39 -7.23 -1.84
N CYS A 95 -1.70 -7.29 -1.63
CA CYS A 95 -2.56 -8.21 -2.34
C CYS A 95 -3.96 -7.62 -2.48
N ASP A 96 -4.42 -7.49 -3.72
CA ASP A 96 -5.78 -7.09 -4.04
C ASP A 96 -6.57 -8.33 -4.48
N LYS A 97 -7.78 -8.48 -3.94
CA LYS A 97 -8.77 -9.42 -4.48
C LYS A 97 -9.52 -8.72 -5.60
N VAL A 98 -9.40 -9.22 -6.82
CA VAL A 98 -9.86 -8.52 -8.03
C VAL A 98 -10.96 -9.31 -8.73
N THR A 99 -11.71 -8.62 -9.58
CA THR A 99 -12.60 -9.26 -10.56
C THR A 99 -11.81 -9.60 -11.82
N GLY A 100 -12.20 -10.68 -12.50
CA GLY A 100 -11.52 -11.16 -13.70
C GLY A 100 -11.22 -12.65 -13.60
N GLU A 101 -10.29 -13.12 -14.44
CA GLU A 101 -9.84 -14.52 -14.45
C GLU A 101 -8.98 -14.84 -13.21
N ASP A 102 -8.11 -13.91 -12.83
CA ASP A 102 -7.31 -13.97 -11.61
C ASP A 102 -8.14 -13.50 -10.41
N CYS A 103 -8.06 -14.21 -9.28
CA CYS A 103 -8.77 -13.80 -8.05
C CYS A 103 -7.92 -12.89 -7.17
N PHE A 104 -6.60 -13.03 -7.23
CA PHE A 104 -5.66 -12.22 -6.45
C PHE A 104 -4.55 -11.66 -7.33
N VAL A 105 -4.20 -10.39 -7.12
CA VAL A 105 -3.03 -9.73 -7.71
C VAL A 105 -2.17 -9.23 -6.58
N THR A 106 -0.95 -9.77 -6.49
CA THR A 106 -0.06 -9.50 -5.36
C THR A 106 1.31 -9.01 -5.81
N ARG A 107 1.94 -8.18 -4.98
CA ARG A 107 3.32 -7.71 -5.14
C ARG A 107 4.22 -8.41 -4.14
N ILE A 108 5.28 -9.01 -4.65
CA ILE A 108 6.30 -9.71 -3.86
C ILE A 108 7.67 -9.07 -4.00
N TYR A 109 8.48 -9.20 -2.95
CA TYR A 109 9.88 -8.83 -2.96
C TYR A 109 10.74 -10.03 -2.55
N LEU A 110 11.80 -10.27 -3.32
CA LEU A 110 12.71 -11.40 -3.18
C LEU A 110 14.16 -10.91 -3.19
N LYS A 111 15.05 -11.64 -2.52
CA LYS A 111 16.47 -11.37 -2.58
C LYS A 111 17.08 -11.87 -3.89
N ASP A 112 16.61 -13.01 -4.37
CA ASP A 112 17.05 -13.63 -5.63
C ASP A 112 15.86 -14.31 -6.34
N VAL A 113 16.01 -14.59 -7.65
CA VAL A 113 15.02 -15.32 -8.43
C VAL A 113 14.83 -16.76 -7.93
N SER A 114 15.84 -17.35 -7.29
CA SER A 114 15.74 -18.69 -6.71
C SER A 114 14.73 -18.78 -5.57
N GLU A 115 14.37 -17.65 -4.93
CA GLU A 115 13.36 -17.61 -3.86
C GLU A 115 11.92 -17.67 -4.40
N LEU A 116 11.74 -17.74 -5.73
CA LEU A 116 10.41 -17.74 -6.33
C LEU A 116 9.73 -19.10 -6.17
N ASP A 117 10.48 -20.19 -6.35
CA ASP A 117 9.93 -21.55 -6.29
C ASP A 117 9.44 -21.86 -4.87
N ASP A 118 10.27 -21.63 -3.83
CA ASP A 118 9.86 -21.90 -2.45
C ASP A 118 8.68 -21.04 -1.99
N LEU A 119 8.58 -19.80 -2.49
CA LEU A 119 7.46 -18.91 -2.20
C LEU A 119 6.15 -19.42 -2.81
N LEU A 120 6.21 -19.94 -4.04
CA LEU A 120 5.02 -20.31 -4.82
C LEU A 120 4.65 -21.79 -4.67
N ASP A 121 5.57 -22.65 -4.20
CA ASP A 121 5.35 -24.07 -3.97
C ASP A 121 4.07 -24.38 -3.16
N PRO A 122 3.75 -23.68 -2.05
CA PRO A 122 2.51 -23.93 -1.30
C PRO A 122 1.22 -23.68 -2.11
N LEU A 123 1.31 -22.89 -3.19
CA LEU A 123 0.19 -22.54 -4.06
C LEU A 123 0.04 -23.50 -5.24
N HIS A 124 1.08 -24.24 -5.64
CA HIS A 124 1.16 -24.95 -6.92
C HIS A 124 0.01 -25.94 -7.16
N GLU A 125 -0.43 -26.68 -6.14
CA GLU A 125 -1.57 -27.62 -6.25
C GLU A 125 -2.94 -26.95 -6.05
N LYS A 126 -2.96 -25.69 -5.59
CA LYS A 126 -4.17 -25.00 -5.12
C LYS A 126 -4.58 -23.85 -6.01
N ALA A 127 -3.68 -23.37 -6.85
CA ALA A 127 -3.87 -22.23 -7.72
C ALA A 127 -2.93 -22.28 -8.92
N MET A 128 -3.38 -21.70 -10.03
CA MET A 128 -2.49 -21.29 -11.12
C MET A 128 -1.88 -19.94 -10.76
N THR A 129 -0.58 -19.78 -11.03
CA THR A 129 0.14 -18.53 -10.79
C THR A 129 0.74 -18.00 -12.10
N ASN A 130 0.75 -16.69 -12.26
CA ASN A 130 1.41 -16.01 -13.37
C ASN A 130 2.28 -14.86 -12.82
N THR A 131 3.59 -15.02 -12.94
CA THR A 131 4.57 -14.10 -12.35
C THR A 131 5.16 -13.17 -13.41
N SER A 132 5.20 -11.87 -13.11
CA SER A 132 5.79 -10.83 -13.95
C SER A 132 6.83 -10.03 -13.16
N ILE A 133 8.09 -10.05 -13.58
CA ILE A 133 9.16 -9.28 -12.92
C ILE A 133 9.01 -7.79 -13.21
N VAL A 134 9.07 -6.97 -12.17
CA VAL A 134 8.95 -5.51 -12.27
C VAL A 134 10.29 -4.91 -12.71
N LYS A 135 10.32 -4.39 -13.94
CA LYS A 135 11.52 -3.71 -14.48
C LYS A 135 11.70 -2.30 -13.93
N ALA A 136 10.59 -1.58 -13.77
CA ALA A 136 10.55 -0.22 -13.26
C ALA A 136 9.13 0.10 -12.77
N SER A 137 9.04 1.04 -11.84
CA SER A 137 7.78 1.62 -11.36
C SER A 137 7.83 3.13 -11.62
N PRO A 138 7.46 3.61 -12.83
CA PRO A 138 7.55 5.03 -13.20
C PRO A 138 6.69 5.93 -12.32
N ILE A 139 5.62 5.37 -11.75
CA ILE A 139 4.74 6.03 -10.80
C ILE A 139 4.79 5.20 -9.52
N LYS A 140 5.14 5.86 -8.41
CA LYS A 140 5.02 5.31 -7.06
C LYS A 140 3.63 5.58 -6.51
N ASN A 141 3.28 4.92 -5.41
CA ASN A 141 2.03 5.19 -4.71
C ASN A 141 1.99 6.67 -4.33
N ARG A 142 0.87 7.32 -4.64
CA ARG A 142 0.60 8.73 -4.32
C ARG A 142 -0.89 8.87 -4.01
N MET A 143 -1.25 9.93 -3.31
CA MET A 143 -2.63 10.20 -2.93
C MET A 143 -3.54 10.28 -4.18
N VAL A 144 -4.79 9.84 -4.02
CA VAL A 144 -5.82 10.03 -5.04
C VAL A 144 -6.10 11.53 -5.25
N PRO A 145 -6.50 11.97 -6.45
CA PRO A 145 -6.88 13.36 -6.67
C PRO A 145 -8.00 13.80 -5.71
N LEU A 146 -7.80 14.94 -5.05
CA LEU A 146 -8.82 15.54 -4.17
C LEU A 146 -9.87 16.36 -4.95
N ARG A 147 -9.71 16.50 -6.28
CA ARG A 147 -10.60 17.21 -7.23
C ARG A 147 -10.64 16.49 -8.57
#